data_AF-R6KJH8-F1
#
_entry.id   AF-R6KJH8-F1
#
_cell.length_a   1.000
_cell.length_b   1.000
_cell.length_c   1.000
_cell.angle_alpha   90.00
_cell.angle_beta   90.00
_cell.angle_gamma   90.00
#
_symmetry.space_group_name_H-M   'P 1'
#
loop_
_entity.id
_entity.type
_entity.pdbx_description
1 polymer ?
#
loop_
_entity_poly.entity_id
_entity_poly.type
_entity_poly.pdbx_seq_one_letter_code
_entity_poly.pdbx_strand_id
1 'polypeptide(L)'
;MKIYKFQYRSWSGQFERTEYEAEEKTKSYTLLGVWNSRISKREIGAVTGFNDTVYLLEDDKKKAVELLIEKQRELFKMESDRHLKEVCRIENTIKTLEEL
;
A
#
# COMPACT_ATOMS: atom_id res chain seq x y z
N MET A 1 16.80 5.12 9.37
CA MET A 1 16.51 4.27 8.18
C MET A 1 15.33 4.88 7.42
N LYS A 2 14.98 4.37 6.24
CA LYS A 2 13.83 4.84 5.46
C LYS A 2 12.69 3.82 5.45
N ILE A 3 11.45 4.30 5.43
CA ILE A 3 10.25 3.51 5.20
C ILE A 3 9.44 4.20 4.11
N TYR A 4 8.97 3.41 3.16
CA TYR A 4 8.16 3.87 2.04
C TYR A 4 6.72 3.45 2.27
N LYS A 5 5.82 4.42 2.35
CA LYS A 5 4.37 4.21 2.39
C LYS A 5 3.84 4.32 0.97
N PHE A 6 3.18 3.27 0.51
CA PHE A 6 2.45 3.26 -0.74
C PHE A 6 0.96 3.16 -0.43
N GLN A 7 0.16 4.00 -1.09
CA GLN A 7 -1.27 4.07 -0.86
C GLN A 7 -2.00 4.14 -2.20
N TYR A 8 -2.99 3.28 -2.39
CA TYR A 8 -3.92 3.42 -3.50
C TYR A 8 -5.22 4.07 -3.02
N ARG A 9 -5.64 5.14 -3.70
CA ARG A 9 -6.88 5.86 -3.42
C ARG A 9 -7.95 5.44 -4.41
N SER A 10 -8.79 4.48 -4.04
CA SER A 10 -9.81 3.90 -4.93
C SER A 10 -10.79 4.91 -5.52
N TRP A 11 -11.22 5.90 -4.73
CA TRP A 11 -12.07 7.01 -5.18
C TRP A 11 -11.44 7.98 -6.21
N SER A 12 -10.11 8.16 -6.20
CA SER A 12 -9.42 9.07 -7.12
C SER A 12 -8.57 8.34 -8.17
N GLY A 13 -8.47 7.02 -8.07
CA GLY A 13 -7.61 6.19 -8.91
C GLY A 13 -6.12 6.52 -8.78
N GLN A 14 -5.70 7.20 -7.70
CA GLN A 14 -4.33 7.67 -7.56
C GLN A 14 -3.49 6.71 -6.72
N PHE A 15 -2.26 6.48 -7.16
CA PHE A 15 -1.24 5.77 -6.40
C PHE A 15 -0.24 6.78 -5.84
N GLU A 16 -0.16 6.85 -4.51
CA GLU A 16 0.70 7.79 -3.79
C GLU A 16 1.88 7.06 -3.16
N ARG A 17 3.07 7.66 -3.24
CA ARG A 17 4.27 7.25 -2.51
C ARG A 17 4.67 8.35 -1.53
N THR A 18 4.88 7.98 -0.26
CA THR A 18 5.48 8.86 0.75
C THR A 18 6.73 8.21 1.33
N GLU A 19 7.82 8.98 1.43
CA GLU A 19 9.05 8.55 2.11
C GLU A 19 9.04 9.09 3.55
N TYR A 20 9.41 8.23 4.50
CA TYR A 20 9.60 8.61 5.90
C TYR A 20 10.99 8.23 6.37
N GLU A 21 11.62 9.15 7.11
CA GLU A 21 12.70 8.76 8.00
C GLU A 21 12.11 8.00 9.19
N ALA A 22 12.77 6.93 9.60
CA ALA A 22 12.31 6.09 10.70
C ALA A 22 13.47 5.67 11.60
N GLU A 23 13.14 5.55 12.88
CA GLU A 23 13.99 4.92 13.88
C GLU A 23 13.55 3.48 14.10
N GLU A 24 14.48 2.54 14.00
CA GLU A 24 14.22 1.14 14.28
C GLU A 24 14.17 0.87 15.79
N LYS A 25 13.12 0.19 16.25
CA LYS A 25 12.99 -0.37 17.60
C LYS A 25 12.83 -1.88 17.51
N THR A 26 12.99 -2.57 18.64
CA THR A 26 12.98 -4.04 18.71
C THR A 26 11.80 -4.70 17.98
N LYS A 27 10.59 -4.14 18.08
CA LYS A 27 9.35 -4.71 17.52
C LYS A 27 8.65 -3.83 16.49
N SER A 28 9.18 -2.65 16.21
CA SER A 28 8.47 -1.61 15.46
C SER A 28 9.43 -0.59 14.88
N TYR A 29 8.91 0.25 14.00
CA TYR A 29 9.56 1.46 13.51
C TYR A 29 8.79 2.68 14.01
N THR A 30 9.50 3.72 14.41
CA THR A 30 8.91 5.02 14.72
C THR A 30 9.19 5.96 13.55
N LEU A 31 8.16 6.43 12.86
CA LEU A 31 8.32 7.42 11.80
C LEU A 31 8.65 8.79 12.41
N LEU A 32 9.69 9.42 11.90
CA LEU A 32 10.14 10.75 12.33
C LEU A 32 9.36 11.82 11.56
N GLY A 33 9.11 12.96 12.21
CA GLY A 33 8.38 14.09 11.61
C GLY A 33 6.87 13.88 11.47
N VAL A 34 6.33 12.75 11.93
CA VAL A 34 4.89 12.45 11.93
C VAL A 34 4.42 12.17 13.35
N TRP A 35 3.39 12.88 13.80
CA TRP A 35 2.86 12.72 15.15
C TRP A 35 2.35 11.28 15.37
N ASN A 36 2.78 10.66 16.47
CA ASN A 36 2.30 9.35 16.95
C ASN A 36 2.28 8.22 15.90
N SER A 37 3.32 8.14 15.06
CA SER A 37 3.36 7.23 13.92
C SER A 37 4.28 6.03 14.16
N ARG A 38 3.75 4.99 14.79
CA ARG A 38 4.47 3.74 15.05
C ARG A 38 3.93 2.63 14.18
N ILE A 39 4.84 1.93 13.48
CA ILE A 39 4.52 0.80 12.60
C ILE A 39 5.12 -0.46 13.21
N SER A 40 4.33 -1.49 13.44
CA SER A 40 4.83 -2.80 13.84
C SER A 40 5.67 -3.42 12.73
N LYS A 41 6.74 -4.14 13.09
CA LYS A 41 7.52 -4.91 12.08
C LYS A 41 6.66 -5.89 11.29
N ARG A 42 5.53 -6.33 11.86
CA ARG A 42 4.55 -7.22 11.21
C ARG A 42 3.69 -6.53 10.15
N GLU A 43 3.61 -5.20 10.19
CA GLU A 43 2.83 -4.41 9.22
C GLU A 43 3.66 -4.09 7.96
N ILE A 44 4.99 -4.25 8.01
CA ILE A 44 5.84 -4.13 6.83
C ILE A 44 5.53 -5.27 5.86
N GLY A 45 5.26 -4.92 4.60
CA GLY A 45 4.86 -5.87 3.56
C GLY A 45 3.43 -6.40 3.70
N ALA A 46 2.67 -5.90 4.68
CA ALA A 46 1.26 -6.22 4.82
C ALA A 46 0.41 -5.02 4.37
N VAL A 47 -0.71 -5.31 3.70
CA VAL A 47 -1.71 -4.28 3.39
C VAL A 47 -2.55 -4.02 4.63
N THR A 48 -2.52 -2.79 5.10
CA THR A 48 -3.30 -2.30 6.25
C THR A 48 -4.61 -1.69 5.77
N GLY A 49 -5.72 -2.02 6.46
CA GLY A 49 -7.10 -1.93 5.96
C GLY A 49 -7.63 -0.54 5.53
N PHE A 50 -8.86 -0.55 4.97
CA PHE A 50 -9.73 0.51 4.40
C PHE A 50 -9.12 1.53 3.41
N ASN A 51 -7.83 1.80 3.49
CA ASN A 51 -7.12 2.81 2.69
C ASN A 51 -6.05 2.20 1.78
N ASP A 52 -6.08 0.88 1.53
CA ASP A 52 -5.19 0.18 0.59
C ASP A 52 -3.73 0.67 0.71
N THR A 53 -3.18 0.57 1.93
CA THR A 53 -1.87 1.11 2.27
C THR A 53 -0.89 -0.01 2.62
N VAL A 54 0.31 0.04 2.06
CA VAL A 54 1.41 -0.88 2.35
C VAL A 54 2.67 -0.10 2.71
N TYR A 55 3.41 -0.61 3.68
CA TYR A 55 4.71 -0.06 4.09
C TYR A 55 5.83 -1.01 3.69
N LEU A 56 6.88 -0.50 3.05
CA LEU A 56 8.06 -1.26 2.64
C LEU A 56 9.34 -0.60 3.15
N LEU A 57 10.40 -1.39 3.33
CA LEU A 57 11.74 -0.89 3.68
C LEU A 57 12.55 -0.48 2.45
N GLU A 58 12.07 -0.85 1.27
CA GLU A 58 12.67 -0.57 -0.04
C GLU A 58 11.67 0.23 -0.88
N ASP A 59 12.17 1.11 -1.76
CA ASP A 59 11.33 1.87 -2.71
C ASP A 59 10.92 0.99 -3.88
N ASP A 60 10.15 -0.05 -3.59
CA ASP A 60 9.70 -1.05 -4.56
C ASP A 60 8.21 -0.85 -4.86
N LYS A 61 7.95 0.05 -5.81
CA LYS A 61 6.60 0.35 -6.31
C LYS A 61 5.89 -0.90 -6.84
N LYS A 62 6.62 -1.78 -7.53
CA LYS A 62 6.04 -2.96 -8.18
C LYS A 62 5.54 -3.95 -7.12
N LYS A 63 6.38 -4.25 -6.13
CA LYS A 63 6.00 -5.10 -5.01
C LYS A 63 4.84 -4.50 -4.20
N ALA A 64 4.82 -3.19 -4.00
CA ALA A 64 3.71 -2.52 -3.33
C ALA A 64 2.38 -2.72 -4.09
N VAL A 65 2.41 -2.53 -5.41
CA VAL A 65 1.29 -2.78 -6.31
C VAL A 65 0.80 -4.23 -6.24
N GLU A 66 1.72 -5.20 -6.32
CA GLU A 66 1.38 -6.64 -6.28
C GLU A 66 0.65 -7.00 -4.98
N LEU A 67 1.14 -6.51 -3.83
CA LEU A 67 0.53 -6.74 -2.52
C LEU A 67 -0.87 -6.11 -2.43
N LEU A 68 -1.06 -4.92 -2.98
CA LEU A 68 -2.37 -4.26 -3.01
C LEU A 68 -3.37 -5.01 -3.89
N ILE A 69 -2.95 -5.48 -5.07
CA ILE A 69 -3.78 -6.29 -5.97
C ILE A 69 -4.15 -7.62 -5.30
N GLU A 70 -3.20 -8.29 -4.67
CA GLU A 70 -3.44 -9.54 -3.96
C GLU A 70 -4.46 -9.33 -2.83
N LYS A 71 -4.29 -8.27 -2.03
CA LYS A 71 -5.23 -7.99 -0.94
C LYS A 71 -6.62 -7.68 -1.44
N GLN A 72 -6.71 -6.88 -2.50
CA GLN A 72 -7.95 -6.62 -3.19
C GLN A 72 -8.57 -7.96 -3.58
N ARG A 73 -7.89 -8.81 -4.37
CA ARG A 73 -8.34 -10.18 -4.78
C ARG A 73 -8.82 -11.07 -3.62
N GLU A 74 -8.21 -10.99 -2.44
CA GLU A 74 -8.69 -11.70 -1.26
C GLU A 74 -10.07 -11.21 -0.80
N LEU A 75 -10.28 -9.89 -0.74
CA LEU A 75 -11.58 -9.28 -0.40
C LEU A 75 -12.66 -9.64 -1.42
N PHE A 76 -12.31 -9.87 -2.70
CA PHE A 76 -13.24 -10.33 -3.75
C PHE A 76 -13.81 -11.72 -3.50
N LYS A 77 -13.09 -12.60 -2.78
CA LYS A 77 -13.63 -13.93 -2.47
C LYS A 77 -14.85 -13.86 -1.53
N MET A 78 -15.22 -12.68 -1.03
CA MET A 78 -16.32 -12.49 -0.09
C MET A 78 -17.60 -11.81 -0.64
N GLU A 79 -17.65 -10.98 -1.72
CA GLU A 79 -18.95 -10.44 -2.24
C GLU A 79 -18.96 -9.66 -3.60
N SER A 80 -19.98 -9.93 -4.45
CA SER A 80 -20.68 -9.20 -5.56
C SER A 80 -19.98 -8.32 -6.65
N ASP A 81 -20.49 -8.42 -7.89
CA ASP A 81 -20.13 -7.76 -9.18
C ASP A 81 -19.70 -6.28 -9.17
N ARG A 82 -20.09 -5.49 -8.17
CA ARG A 82 -19.77 -4.05 -8.10
C ARG A 82 -18.29 -3.79 -7.84
N HIS A 83 -17.63 -4.67 -7.08
CA HIS A 83 -16.20 -4.57 -6.79
C HIS A 83 -15.33 -4.87 -8.03
N LEU A 84 -15.79 -5.72 -8.97
CA LEU A 84 -15.02 -6.13 -10.15
C LEU A 84 -14.68 -4.95 -11.07
N LYS A 85 -15.58 -3.96 -11.16
CA LYS A 85 -15.33 -2.71 -11.89
C LYS A 85 -14.24 -1.86 -11.24
N GLU A 86 -14.11 -1.92 -9.92
CA GLU A 86 -13.10 -1.14 -9.19
C GLU A 86 -11.73 -1.78 -9.39
N VAL A 87 -11.59 -3.10 -9.24
CA VAL A 87 -10.31 -3.79 -9.55
C VAL A 87 -9.89 -3.65 -11.00
N CYS A 88 -10.81 -3.76 -11.97
CA CYS A 88 -10.45 -3.47 -13.36
C CYS A 88 -9.94 -2.03 -13.55
N ARG A 89 -10.40 -1.06 -12.75
CA ARG A 89 -9.84 0.30 -12.76
C ARG A 89 -8.45 0.34 -12.11
N ILE A 90 -8.25 -0.32 -10.98
CA ILE A 90 -6.94 -0.40 -10.31
C ILE A 90 -5.92 -1.06 -11.25
N GLU A 91 -6.22 -2.24 -11.78
CA GLU A 91 -5.35 -2.99 -12.69
C GLU A 91 -5.05 -2.22 -13.98
N ASN A 92 -6.03 -1.51 -14.55
CA ASN A 92 -5.78 -0.69 -15.74
C ASN A 92 -4.93 0.55 -15.44
N THR A 93 -5.21 1.27 -14.35
CA THR A 93 -4.39 2.43 -13.96
C THR A 93 -2.94 2.03 -13.69
N ILE A 94 -2.74 0.87 -13.06
CA ILE A 94 -1.40 0.36 -12.77
C ILE A 94 -0.68 -0.06 -14.05
N LYS A 95 -1.35 -0.73 -15.01
CA LYS A 95 -0.77 -1.02 -16.33
C LYS A 95 -0.34 0.25 -17.06
N THR A 96 -1.14 1.31 -17.02
CA THR A 96 -0.75 2.58 -17.66
C THR A 96 0.46 3.24 -16.99
N LEU A 97 0.72 2.95 -15.71
CA LEU A 97 1.89 3.44 -14.97
C LEU A 97 3.15 2.60 -15.22
N GLU A 98 3.03 1.34 -15.64
CA GLU A 98 4.16 0.47 -16.04
C GLU A 98 4.64 0.72 -17.49
N GLU A 99 3.83 1.39 -18.33
CA GLU A 99 4.17 1.75 -19.72
C GLU A 99 4.87 3.13 -19.87
N LEU A 100 5.13 3.84 -18.76
CA LEU A 100 5.86 5.13 -18.69
C LEU A 100 7.27 4.95 -18.11
#